data_AF-A0A673L171-F1
#
_entry.id   AF-A0A673L171-F1
#
_cell.length_a   1.000
_cell.length_b   1.000
_cell.length_c   1.000
_cell.angle_alpha   90.00
_cell.angle_beta   90.00
_cell.angle_gamma   90.00
#
_symmetry.space_group_name_H-M   'P 1'
#
loop_
_entity.id
_entity.type
_entity.pdbx_description
1 polymer ?
#
loop_
_entity_poly.entity_id
_entity_poly.type
_entity_poly.pdbx_seq_one_letter_code
_entity_poly.pdbx_strand_id
1 'polypeptide(L)'
;MMQESRLTDFQQRQINNQLKNGGALPLAFDPTPLVPSVQSEPRVTRVTALIGQQQRRSAERCRAGDNYKREQFKPKPIRDLEKEKRQLQNLFSTGQKDVGPTHSQRDSTERKEQQIDRFQEVLDDIEERRQFLEDMMAVGKGHQYQHLINTEISQKIHELEKIDRKRSEELSTLKLDGKKEQSKERDREGENMSC
;
A
#
# COMPACT_ATOMS: atom_id res chain seq x y z
N MET A 1 -23.34 -0.57 -12.33
CA MET A 1 -24.16 0.54 -12.87
C MET A 1 -24.04 0.73 -14.38
N MET A 2 -22.85 0.84 -15.01
CA MET A 2 -22.75 0.99 -16.49
C MET A 2 -22.67 -0.31 -17.30
N GLN A 3 -22.29 -1.44 -16.68
CA GLN A 3 -22.06 -2.71 -17.40
C GLN A 3 -23.35 -3.52 -17.63
N GLU A 4 -24.44 -3.14 -16.98
CA GLU A 4 -25.75 -3.82 -17.02
C GLU A 4 -26.79 -3.06 -17.85
N SER A 5 -26.48 -1.84 -18.29
CA SER A 5 -27.30 -1.08 -19.22
C SER A 5 -26.99 -1.55 -20.64
N ARG A 6 -28.01 -1.83 -21.45
CA ARG A 6 -27.89 -2.26 -22.86
C ARG A 6 -27.42 -1.13 -23.79
N LEU A 7 -26.37 -0.41 -23.39
CA LEU A 7 -25.77 0.70 -24.12
C LEU A 7 -24.72 0.16 -25.10
N THR A 8 -24.66 0.76 -26.28
CA THR A 8 -23.57 0.49 -27.24
C THR A 8 -22.25 1.04 -26.72
N ASP A 9 -21.12 0.46 -27.14
CA ASP A 9 -19.78 0.88 -26.71
C ASP A 9 -19.53 2.38 -26.96
N PHE A 10 -20.11 2.93 -28.04
CA PHE A 10 -20.06 4.36 -28.34
C PHE A 10 -20.75 5.20 -27.27
N GLN A 11 -21.97 4.83 -26.88
CA GLN A 11 -22.73 5.50 -25.81
C GLN A 11 -21.99 5.42 -24.48
N GLN A 12 -21.44 4.25 -24.14
CA GLN A 12 -20.67 4.06 -22.91
C GLN A 12 -19.44 4.99 -22.87
N ARG A 13 -18.70 5.11 -23.98
CA ARG A 13 -17.54 6.02 -24.07
C ARG A 13 -17.95 7.48 -23.92
N GLN A 14 -19.05 7.89 -24.55
CA GLN A 14 -19.54 9.27 -24.48
C GLN A 14 -19.94 9.65 -23.05
N ILE A 15 -20.66 8.78 -22.33
CA ILE A 15 -21.03 9.05 -20.93
C ILE A 15 -19.79 9.10 -20.03
N ASN A 16 -18.86 8.15 -20.20
CA ASN A 16 -17.62 8.13 -19.42
C ASN A 16 -16.76 9.38 -19.64
N ASN A 17 -16.72 9.93 -20.86
CA ASN A 17 -16.02 11.17 -21.13
C ASN A 17 -16.69 12.37 -20.44
N GLN A 18 -18.02 12.46 -20.44
CA GLN A 18 -18.72 13.55 -19.76
C GLN A 18 -18.56 13.49 -18.24
N LEU A 19 -18.61 12.29 -17.65
CA LEU A 19 -18.34 12.09 -16.23
C LEU A 19 -16.91 12.51 -15.84
N LYS A 20 -15.92 12.23 -16.70
CA LYS A 20 -14.53 12.64 -16.47
C LYS A 20 -14.33 14.14 -16.60
N ASN A 21 -15.05 14.78 -17.52
CA ASN A 21 -14.90 16.20 -17.82
C ASN A 21 -15.83 17.10 -16.99
N GLY A 22 -16.68 16.53 -16.13
CA GLY A 22 -17.63 17.27 -15.29
C GLY A 22 -18.79 17.89 -16.07
N GLY A 23 -19.08 17.40 -17.27
CA GLY A 23 -20.18 17.88 -18.11
C GLY A 23 -21.53 17.28 -17.74
N ALA A 24 -22.62 17.95 -18.13
CA ALA A 24 -23.97 17.42 -17.97
C ALA A 24 -24.20 16.14 -18.80
N LEU A 25 -24.91 15.17 -18.24
CA LEU A 25 -25.23 13.92 -18.92
C LEU A 25 -26.20 14.15 -20.08
N PRO A 26 -25.98 13.55 -21.26
CA PRO A 26 -26.88 13.70 -22.39
C PRO A 26 -28.25 13.07 -22.08
N LEU A 27 -29.32 13.86 -22.22
CA LEU A 27 -30.70 13.47 -21.91
C LEU A 27 -31.31 12.57 -23.01
N ALA A 28 -30.79 12.66 -24.23
CA ALA A 28 -31.13 11.79 -25.35
C ALA A 28 -29.86 11.43 -26.12
N PHE A 29 -29.77 10.18 -26.56
CA PHE A 29 -28.82 9.76 -27.58
C PHE A 29 -29.59 9.76 -28.89
N ASP A 30 -29.26 10.64 -29.82
CA ASP A 30 -29.81 10.55 -31.15
C ASP A 30 -29.36 9.20 -31.73
N PRO A 31 -30.29 8.29 -32.10
CA PRO A 31 -29.93 7.13 -32.87
C PRO A 31 -29.47 7.69 -34.20
N THR A 32 -28.16 7.86 -34.36
CA THR A 32 -27.60 8.22 -35.65
C THR A 32 -28.16 7.20 -36.63
N PRO A 33 -28.95 7.60 -37.64
CA PRO A 33 -29.35 6.66 -38.65
C PRO A 33 -28.04 6.10 -39.19
N LEU A 34 -27.90 4.77 -39.17
CA LEU A 34 -26.94 4.06 -39.98
C LEU A 34 -27.28 4.38 -41.45
N VAL A 35 -27.02 5.61 -41.88
CA VAL A 35 -26.69 5.85 -43.26
C VAL A 35 -25.44 4.99 -43.42
N PRO A 36 -25.46 3.95 -44.26
CA PRO A 36 -24.22 3.28 -44.60
C PRO A 36 -23.34 4.40 -45.15
N SER A 37 -22.34 4.79 -44.36
CA SER A 37 -21.24 5.60 -44.85
C SER A 37 -20.83 4.86 -46.11
N VAL A 38 -21.08 5.51 -47.25
CA VAL A 38 -20.69 5.02 -48.57
C VAL A 38 -19.30 4.51 -48.34
N GLN A 39 -19.14 3.18 -48.41
CA GLN A 39 -17.85 2.59 -48.14
C GLN A 39 -16.93 3.33 -49.10
N SER A 40 -16.03 4.15 -48.55
CA SER A 40 -14.83 4.41 -49.28
C SER A 40 -14.25 3.03 -49.40
N GLU A 41 -14.43 2.45 -50.60
CA GLU A 41 -13.78 1.23 -51.04
C GLU A 41 -12.47 1.18 -50.29
N PRO A 42 -12.19 0.12 -49.50
CA PRO A 42 -10.85 -0.01 -48.99
C PRO A 42 -10.01 0.12 -50.26
N ARG A 43 -9.20 1.17 -50.35
CA ARG A 43 -8.03 1.13 -51.22
C ARG A 43 -7.21 0.03 -50.58
N VAL A 44 -7.58 -1.21 -50.92
CA VAL A 44 -6.67 -2.30 -51.09
C VAL A 44 -5.71 -1.70 -52.09
N THR A 45 -4.70 -1.02 -51.58
CA THR A 45 -3.41 -0.98 -52.21
C THR A 45 -3.19 -2.46 -52.47
N ARG A 46 -3.50 -2.90 -53.69
CA ARG A 46 -3.08 -4.19 -54.19
C ARG A 46 -1.58 -4.04 -54.08
N VAL A 47 -1.04 -4.47 -52.93
CA VAL A 47 0.37 -4.81 -52.86
C VAL A 47 0.40 -5.91 -53.87
N THR A 48 0.82 -5.56 -55.09
CA THR A 48 1.16 -6.51 -56.11
C THR A 48 2.16 -7.38 -55.39
N ALA A 49 1.70 -8.54 -54.90
CA ALA A 49 2.58 -9.53 -54.33
C ALA A 49 3.55 -9.75 -55.47
N LEU A 50 4.78 -9.22 -55.32
CA LEU A 50 5.84 -9.54 -56.25
C LEU A 50 5.91 -11.04 -56.13
N ILE A 51 5.35 -11.73 -57.14
CA ILE A 51 5.56 -13.15 -57.36
C ILE A 51 7.01 -13.24 -57.84
N GLY A 52 7.94 -12.80 -56.99
CA GLY A 52 9.33 -13.15 -57.07
C GLY A 52 9.32 -14.64 -56.96
N GLN A 53 9.82 -15.30 -58.01
CA GLN A 53 9.87 -16.74 -58.08
C GLN A 53 10.31 -17.27 -56.72
N GLN A 54 9.48 -18.12 -56.13
CA GLN A 54 9.83 -18.81 -54.89
C GLN A 54 10.92 -19.83 -55.25
N GLN A 55 12.12 -19.33 -55.47
CA GLN A 55 13.25 -20.14 -55.84
C GLN A 55 13.63 -20.97 -54.61
N ARG A 56 13.67 -22.29 -54.79
CA ARG A 56 14.13 -23.20 -53.75
C ARG A 56 15.54 -22.79 -53.34
N ARG A 57 15.76 -22.63 -52.03
CA ARG A 57 17.08 -22.33 -51.48
C ARG A 57 18.04 -23.48 -51.81
N SER A 58 19.30 -23.16 -52.08
CA SER A 58 20.33 -24.18 -52.29
C SER A 58 20.53 -25.04 -51.04
N ALA A 59 20.95 -26.29 -51.21
CA ALA A 59 21.15 -27.22 -50.09
C ALA A 59 22.16 -26.66 -49.06
N GLU A 60 23.19 -25.96 -49.53
CA GLU A 60 24.17 -25.26 -48.68
C GLU A 60 23.50 -24.18 -47.83
N ARG A 61 22.64 -23.33 -48.42
CA ARG A 61 21.90 -22.29 -47.68
C ARG A 61 20.92 -22.86 -46.66
N CYS A 62 20.32 -24.01 -46.95
CA CYS A 62 19.47 -24.69 -45.97
C CYS A 62 20.31 -25.22 -44.80
N ARG A 63 21.46 -25.84 -45.09
CA ARG A 63 22.38 -26.40 -44.08
C ARG A 63 23.19 -25.33 -43.33
N ALA A 64 23.29 -24.12 -43.87
CA ALA A 64 23.99 -23.02 -43.24
C ALA A 64 23.37 -22.69 -41.87
N GLY A 65 24.23 -22.53 -40.87
CA GLY A 65 23.84 -22.32 -39.47
C GLY A 65 23.54 -23.62 -38.73
N ASP A 66 22.77 -23.51 -37.64
CA ASP A 66 22.50 -24.62 -36.72
C ASP A 66 21.07 -25.18 -36.86
N ASN A 67 20.37 -24.86 -37.97
CA ASN A 67 18.96 -25.18 -38.19
C ASN A 67 18.62 -26.68 -38.12
N TYR A 68 19.60 -27.56 -38.35
CA TYR A 68 19.43 -29.02 -38.30
C TYR A 68 20.10 -29.65 -37.08
N LYS A 69 20.76 -28.86 -36.23
CA LYS A 69 21.32 -29.37 -34.98
C LYS A 69 20.19 -29.52 -33.99
N ARG A 70 20.03 -30.71 -33.40
CA ARG A 70 19.07 -30.93 -32.32
C ARG A 70 19.48 -30.10 -31.11
N GLU A 71 18.51 -29.41 -30.52
CA GLU A 71 18.74 -28.70 -29.26
C GLU A 71 19.24 -29.68 -28.20
N GLN A 72 20.35 -29.31 -27.55
CA GLN A 72 20.86 -30.09 -26.43
C GLN A 72 20.02 -29.79 -25.19
N PHE A 73 19.61 -30.84 -24.48
CA PHE A 73 18.92 -30.69 -23.20
C PHE A 73 19.83 -29.94 -22.22
N LYS A 74 19.39 -28.75 -21.81
CA LYS A 74 20.04 -27.99 -20.74
C LYS A 74 19.16 -28.14 -19.50
N PRO A 75 19.60 -28.89 -18.47
CA PRO A 75 18.83 -28.98 -17.23
C PRO A 75 18.66 -27.57 -16.67
N LYS A 76 17.42 -27.20 -16.38
CA LYS A 76 17.14 -25.96 -15.63
C LYS A 76 17.69 -26.13 -14.21
N PRO A 77 18.11 -25.04 -13.53
CA PRO A 77 18.42 -25.09 -12.11
C PRO A 77 17.27 -25.78 -11.36
N ILE A 78 17.54 -26.94 -10.78
CA ILE A 78 16.54 -27.71 -10.03
C ILE A 78 16.47 -27.06 -8.64
N ARG A 79 15.25 -26.77 -8.18
CA ARG A 79 15.03 -26.31 -6.81
C ARG A 79 15.31 -27.47 -5.86
N ASP A 80 15.85 -27.17 -4.69
CA ASP A 80 16.12 -28.18 -3.67
C ASP A 80 14.80 -28.76 -3.13
N LEU A 81 14.44 -29.96 -3.62
CA LEU A 81 13.17 -30.63 -3.32
C LEU A 81 13.04 -30.93 -1.82
N GLU A 82 14.14 -31.20 -1.12
CA GLU A 82 14.13 -31.48 0.32
C GLU A 82 13.78 -30.22 1.12
N LYS A 83 14.30 -29.06 0.70
CA LYS A 83 13.93 -27.77 1.30
C LYS A 83 12.46 -27.43 1.08
N GLU A 84 11.92 -27.64 -0.12
CA GLU A 84 10.51 -27.39 -0.39
C GLU A 84 9.59 -28.32 0.40
N LYS A 85 9.94 -29.60 0.52
CA LYS A 85 9.20 -30.57 1.35
C LYS A 85 9.17 -30.13 2.81
N ARG A 86 10.31 -29.71 3.37
CA ARG A 86 10.41 -29.21 4.74
C ARG A 86 9.58 -27.94 4.95
N GLN A 87 9.67 -26.99 4.01
CA GLN A 87 8.88 -25.75 4.05
C GLN A 87 7.38 -26.03 4.08
N LEU A 88 6.89 -26.96 3.26
CA LEU A 88 5.47 -27.32 3.21
C LEU A 88 5.03 -28.08 4.46
N GLN A 89 5.87 -28.98 4.97
CA GLN A 89 5.60 -29.67 6.23
C GLN A 89 5.44 -28.66 7.37
N ASN A 90 6.32 -27.67 7.46
CA ASN A 90 6.25 -26.64 8.50
C ASN A 90 5.04 -25.73 8.29
N LEU A 91 4.74 -25.32 7.06
CA LEU A 91 3.55 -24.54 6.74
C LEU A 91 2.26 -25.26 7.17
N PHE A 92 2.13 -26.56 6.93
CA PHE A 92 0.93 -27.31 7.32
C PHE A 92 0.88 -27.63 8.81
N SER A 93 2.04 -27.79 9.47
CA SER A 93 2.08 -28.12 10.90
C SER A 93 1.90 -26.88 11.78
N THR A 94 2.58 -25.78 11.46
CA THR A 94 2.66 -24.57 12.29
C THR A 94 2.04 -23.33 11.64
N GLY A 95 1.58 -23.41 10.40
CA GLY A 95 1.07 -22.26 9.65
C GLY A 95 2.16 -21.31 9.15
N GLN A 96 3.44 -21.58 9.45
CA GLN A 96 4.56 -20.69 9.12
C GLN A 96 5.51 -21.38 8.14
N LYS A 97 5.94 -20.64 7.11
CA LYS A 97 6.92 -21.13 6.15
C LYS A 97 8.32 -20.92 6.74
N ASP A 98 9.20 -21.91 6.61
CA ASP A 98 10.58 -21.79 7.09
C ASP A 98 11.28 -20.58 6.48
N VAL A 99 11.52 -19.57 7.32
CA VAL A 99 12.48 -18.51 7.03
C VAL A 99 13.85 -19.12 7.30
N GLY A 100 14.70 -19.25 6.28
CA GLY A 100 16.09 -19.70 6.50
C GLY A 100 16.83 -18.78 7.48
N PRO A 101 18.10 -19.06 7.82
CA PRO A 101 18.91 -18.17 8.64
C PRO A 101 19.34 -16.92 7.84
N THR A 102 18.39 -16.26 7.20
CA THR A 102 18.51 -14.89 6.75
C THR A 102 17.95 -14.04 7.87
N HIS A 103 18.87 -13.39 8.56
CA HIS A 103 18.72 -12.16 9.34
C HIS A 103 17.41 -11.41 9.06
N SER A 104 16.33 -11.90 9.65
CA SER A 104 15.03 -11.26 9.75
C SER A 104 14.30 -11.88 10.95
N GLN A 105 15.01 -11.92 12.09
CA GLN A 105 14.34 -11.66 13.37
C GLN A 105 13.85 -10.21 13.34
N ARG A 106 12.75 -9.96 12.62
CA ARG A 106 11.98 -8.73 12.78
C ARG A 106 10.47 -8.94 12.91
N ASP A 107 9.97 -10.16 12.75
CA ASP A 107 8.52 -10.43 12.89
C ASP A 107 8.20 -11.57 13.85
N SER A 108 9.09 -11.84 14.79
CA SER A 108 8.81 -12.69 15.96
C SER A 108 9.50 -12.16 17.20
N THR A 109 9.58 -10.83 17.32
CA THR A 109 9.28 -10.28 18.64
C THR A 109 7.85 -10.71 18.90
N GLU A 110 7.68 -11.66 19.81
CA GLU A 110 6.75 -11.45 20.91
C GLU A 110 6.39 -9.97 20.93
N ARG A 111 5.13 -9.63 20.69
CA ARG A 111 4.63 -8.42 21.32
C ARG A 111 4.86 -8.69 22.81
N LYS A 112 6.08 -8.41 23.30
CA LYS A 112 6.23 -7.55 24.44
C LYS A 112 5.25 -6.47 24.10
N GLU A 113 4.08 -6.57 24.69
CA GLU A 113 3.28 -5.44 25.07
C GLU A 113 4.29 -4.57 25.84
N GLN A 114 5.18 -3.90 25.10
CA GLN A 114 5.69 -2.62 25.49
C GLN A 114 4.37 -1.93 25.73
N GLN A 115 4.09 -1.74 27.01
CA GLN A 115 2.96 -0.99 27.47
C GLN A 115 3.27 0.40 26.91
N ILE A 116 2.96 0.61 25.62
CA ILE A 116 3.23 1.84 24.92
C ILE A 116 2.39 2.80 25.73
N ASP A 117 3.12 3.68 26.39
CA ASP A 117 2.50 4.66 27.23
C ASP A 117 1.52 5.44 26.35
N ARG A 118 0.26 5.59 26.79
CA ARG A 118 -0.78 6.27 26.00
C ARG A 118 -0.29 7.63 25.48
N PHE A 119 0.59 8.29 26.22
CA PHE A 119 1.24 9.52 25.77
C PHE A 119 2.04 9.35 24.47
N GLN A 120 2.82 8.27 24.37
CA GLN A 120 3.59 7.95 23.17
C GLN A 120 2.68 7.59 21.99
N GLU A 121 1.62 6.80 22.22
CA GLU A 121 0.65 6.45 21.17
C GLU A 121 0.04 7.71 20.54
N VAL A 122 -0.32 8.71 21.35
CA VAL A 122 -0.90 9.95 20.83
C VAL A 122 0.14 10.81 20.09
N LEU A 123 1.43 10.73 20.44
CA LEU A 123 2.50 11.38 19.66
C LEU A 123 2.65 10.72 18.29
N ASP A 124 2.67 9.38 18.26
CA ASP A 124 2.78 8.60 17.03
C ASP A 124 1.59 8.90 16.10
N ASP A 125 0.37 8.98 16.65
CA ASP A 125 -0.84 9.37 15.92
C ASP A 125 -0.71 10.76 15.27
N ILE A 126 -0.15 11.74 15.99
CA ILE A 126 0.05 13.10 15.46
C ILE A 126 1.04 13.06 14.29
N GLU A 127 2.13 12.31 14.43
CA GLU A 127 3.13 12.16 13.37
C GLU A 127 2.54 11.48 12.13
N GLU A 128 1.76 10.42 12.31
CA GLU A 128 1.05 9.74 11.22
C GLU A 128 0.11 10.71 10.49
N ARG A 129 -0.67 11.51 11.23
CA ARG A 129 -1.57 12.50 10.62
C ARG A 129 -0.82 13.58 9.86
N ARG A 130 0.32 14.04 10.39
CA ARG A 130 1.20 15.00 9.72
C ARG A 130 1.73 14.41 8.41
N GLN A 131 2.22 13.18 8.44
CA GLN A 131 2.75 12.48 7.27
C GLN A 131 1.67 12.25 6.22
N PHE A 132 0.46 11.84 6.63
CA PHE A 132 -0.67 11.70 5.74
C PHE A 132 -0.98 13.00 4.98
N LEU A 133 -0.94 14.15 5.67
CA LEU A 133 -1.15 15.43 5.01
C LEU A 133 -0.03 15.76 4.01
N GLU A 134 1.23 15.45 4.34
CA GLU A 134 2.37 15.60 3.43
C GLU A 134 2.21 14.75 2.17
N ASP A 135 1.82 13.49 2.32
CA ASP A 135 1.57 12.57 1.22
C ASP A 135 0.41 13.07 0.34
N MET A 136 -0.67 13.58 0.95
CA MET A 136 -1.79 14.16 0.21
C MET A 136 -1.42 15.47 -0.50
N MET A 137 -0.54 16.30 0.10
CA MET A 137 0.01 17.49 -0.55
C MET A 137 0.88 17.10 -1.75
N ALA A 138 1.73 16.07 -1.63
CA ALA A 138 2.57 15.57 -2.73
C ALA A 138 1.73 15.06 -3.91
N VAL A 139 0.57 14.46 -3.63
CA VAL A 139 -0.41 14.02 -4.66
C VAL A 139 -1.23 15.20 -5.22
N GLY A 140 -1.16 16.39 -4.62
CA GLY A 140 -1.92 17.59 -5.03
C GLY A 140 -3.35 17.66 -4.48
N LYS A 141 -3.72 16.78 -3.54
CA LYS A 141 -5.04 16.76 -2.87
C LYS A 141 -5.03 17.35 -1.46
N GLY A 142 -3.91 17.91 -1.01
CA GLY A 142 -3.74 18.42 0.35
C GLY A 142 -4.84 19.38 0.83
N HIS A 143 -5.29 20.30 -0.04
CA HIS A 143 -6.35 21.26 0.30
C HIS A 143 -7.68 20.62 0.72
N GLN A 144 -7.98 19.40 0.24
CA GLN A 144 -9.21 18.69 0.61
C GLN A 144 -9.16 18.15 2.04
N TYR A 145 -7.97 17.81 2.52
CA TYR A 145 -7.76 17.14 3.80
C TYR A 145 -7.20 18.07 4.88
N GLN A 146 -6.59 19.20 4.50
CA GLN A 146 -5.89 20.10 5.41
C GLN A 146 -6.70 20.50 6.65
N HIS A 147 -7.95 20.93 6.47
CA HIS A 147 -8.80 21.33 7.60
C HIS A 147 -9.19 20.17 8.51
N LEU A 148 -9.50 19.01 7.92
CA LEU A 148 -9.86 17.81 8.66
C LEU A 148 -8.68 17.33 9.51
N ILE A 149 -7.53 17.16 8.88
CA ILE A 149 -6.31 16.67 9.53
C ILE A 149 -5.83 17.64 10.61
N ASN A 150 -5.87 18.95 10.36
CA ASN A 150 -5.49 19.94 11.38
C ASN A 150 -6.42 19.89 12.60
N THR A 151 -7.72 19.61 12.39
CA THR A 151 -8.67 19.44 13.49
C THR A 151 -8.34 18.20 14.31
N GLU A 152 -8.02 17.08 13.67
CA GLU A 152 -7.64 15.84 14.35
C GLU A 152 -6.32 15.98 15.10
N ILE A 153 -5.32 16.64 14.50
CA ILE A 153 -4.07 16.99 15.18
C ILE A 153 -4.36 17.84 16.42
N SER A 154 -5.24 18.84 16.31
CA SER A 154 -5.62 19.69 17.45
C SER A 154 -6.31 18.89 18.56
N GLN A 155 -7.17 17.93 18.21
CA GLN A 155 -7.82 17.03 19.17
C GLN A 155 -6.79 16.15 19.90
N LYS A 156 -5.82 15.61 19.16
CA LYS A 156 -4.73 14.78 19.72
C LYS A 156 -3.78 15.59 20.61
N ILE A 157 -3.45 16.83 20.24
CA ILE A 157 -2.69 17.74 21.10
C ILE A 157 -3.43 17.99 22.42
N HIS A 158 -4.74 18.23 22.37
CA HIS A 158 -5.52 18.42 23.59
C HIS A 158 -5.56 17.16 24.46
N GLU A 159 -5.59 15.97 23.84
CA GLU A 159 -5.44 14.70 24.56
C GLU A 159 -4.09 14.60 25.26
N LEU A 160 -2.98 14.96 24.60
CA LEU A 160 -1.65 15.02 25.19
C LEU A 160 -1.59 15.96 26.39
N GLU A 161 -2.11 17.18 26.25
CA GLU A 161 -2.16 18.16 27.34
C GLU A 161 -2.92 17.62 28.57
N LYS A 162 -4.01 16.88 28.34
CA LYS A 162 -4.79 16.27 29.41
C LYS A 162 -4.01 15.16 30.11
N ILE A 163 -3.27 14.34 29.38
CA ILE A 163 -2.42 13.29 29.96
C ILE A 163 -1.27 13.93 30.75
N ASP A 164 -0.62 14.95 30.19
CA ASP A 164 0.50 15.65 30.83
C ASP A 164 0.07 16.38 32.12
N ARG A 165 -1.10 17.04 32.09
CA ARG A 165 -1.67 17.69 33.28
C ARG A 165 -1.91 16.68 34.41
N LYS A 166 -2.51 15.53 34.11
CA LYS A 166 -2.74 14.47 35.10
C LYS A 166 -1.44 13.97 35.72
N ARG A 167 -0.41 13.74 34.92
CA ARG A 167 0.92 13.32 35.42
C ARG A 167 1.54 14.37 36.32
N SER A 168 1.44 15.64 35.92
CA SER A 168 1.96 16.76 36.71
C SER A 168 1.24 16.87 38.05
N GLU A 169 -0.08 16.66 38.07
CA GLU A 169 -0.89 16.60 39.30
C GLU A 169 -0.45 15.43 40.20
N GLU A 170 -0.34 14.22 39.67
CA GLU A 170 0.14 13.02 40.40
C GLU A 170 1.55 13.22 40.96
N LEU A 171 2.46 13.79 40.19
CA LEU A 171 3.81 14.12 40.67
C LEU A 171 3.80 15.19 41.75
N SER A 172 2.85 16.13 41.71
CA SER A 172 2.72 17.18 42.73
C SER A 172 2.20 16.64 44.06
N THR A 173 1.24 15.70 44.03
CA THR A 173 0.68 15.09 45.25
C THR A 173 1.72 14.22 45.95
N LEU A 174 2.45 13.38 45.22
CA LEU A 174 3.53 12.54 45.75
C LEU A 174 4.61 13.37 46.46
N LYS A 175 4.96 14.55 45.91
CA LYS A 175 5.93 15.47 46.53
C LYS A 175 5.43 16.08 47.84
N LEU A 176 4.12 16.27 48.01
CA LEU A 176 3.54 16.81 49.26
C LEU A 176 3.51 15.76 50.37
N ASP A 177 3.21 14.51 50.02
CA ASP A 177 3.16 13.41 50.99
C ASP A 177 4.57 13.06 51.51
N GLY A 178 5.59 13.06 50.63
CA GLY A 178 6.98 12.91 51.05
C GLY A 178 7.48 14.01 51.99
N LYS A 179 6.97 15.25 51.86
CA LYS A 179 7.31 16.36 52.78
C LYS A 179 6.62 16.23 54.14
N LYS A 180 5.41 15.68 54.19
CA LYS A 180 4.68 15.42 55.45
C LYS A 180 5.30 14.27 56.24
N GLU A 181 5.79 13.25 55.55
CA GLU A 181 6.55 12.15 56.18
C GLU A 181 7.86 12.71 56.77
N GLN A 182 8.63 13.51 56.02
CA GLN A 182 9.87 14.14 56.53
C GLN A 182 9.64 15.15 57.66
N SER A 183 8.51 15.85 57.71
CA SER A 183 8.19 16.70 58.88
C SER A 183 7.87 15.84 60.10
N LYS A 184 7.06 14.79 59.96
CA LYS A 184 6.70 13.89 61.07
C LYS A 184 7.90 13.11 61.60
N GLU A 185 8.85 12.73 60.74
CA GLU A 185 10.06 12.02 61.15
C GLU A 185 11.01 12.94 61.93
N ARG A 186 11.17 14.20 61.50
CA ARG A 186 11.92 15.22 62.26
C ARG A 186 11.27 15.54 63.60
N ASP A 187 9.94 15.56 63.67
CA ASP A 187 9.23 15.79 64.93
C ASP A 187 9.41 14.60 65.91
N ARG A 188 9.44 13.35 65.42
CA ARG A 188 9.74 12.17 66.24
C ARG A 188 11.19 12.08 66.72
N GLU A 189 12.16 12.49 65.89
CA GLU A 189 13.57 12.54 66.29
C GLU A 189 13.85 13.64 67.32
N GLY A 190 13.11 14.77 67.26
CA GLY A 190 13.17 15.83 68.26
C GLY A 190 12.63 15.43 69.63
N GLU A 191 11.57 14.61 69.69
CA GLU A 191 11.01 14.11 70.96
C GLU A 191 11.90 13.06 71.64
N ASN A 192 12.63 12.24 70.88
CA ASN A 192 13.53 11.21 71.43
C ASN A 192 14.89 11.74 71.94
N MET A 193 15.24 13.00 71.69
CA MET A 193 16.48 13.64 72.17
C MET A 193 16.28 14.49 73.44
N SER A 194 15.07 14.52 74.00
CA SER A 194 14.73 15.34 75.18
C SER A 194 14.60 14.56 76.50
N CYS A 195 15.11 13.33 76.59
CA CYS A 195 15.19 12.54 77.83
C CYS A 195 16.62 12.47 78.38
#